data_AF-A0AAN6EU40-F1
#
_entry.id   AF-A0AAN6EU40-F1
#
_cell.length_a   1.000
_cell.length_b   1.000
_cell.length_c   1.000
_cell.angle_alpha   90.00
_cell.angle_beta   90.00
_cell.angle_gamma   90.00
#
_symmetry.space_group_name_H-M   'P 1'
#
loop_
_entity.id
_entity.type
_entity.pdbx_description
1 polymer ?
#
loop_
_entity_poly.entity_id
_entity_poly.type
_entity_poly.pdbx_seq_one_letter_code
_entity_poly.pdbx_strand_id
1 'polypeptide(L)'
;MAVIWGLDLHDIQWSKFKSSYMFGNKDYHLRRTKFVVYQIAMIFCVVSESVGTAALSDYVKQQSTIESLHSSASVHNDDFVGIASYNIFVGIAVATIFGAAFFFDLFFPERYEPRNIRWAWRISALVVTIMTLADALALTVIVATGNAWIAADSEDARLIAQERINPPLVYRHNGRAVASVVFVWIGLCGTIAR
;
A
#
# COMPACT_ATOMS: atom_id res chain seq x y z
N MET A 1 13.62 -2.88 -35.96
CA MET A 1 13.77 -2.59 -34.51
C MET A 1 12.39 -2.56 -33.87
N ALA A 2 12.27 -2.95 -32.60
CA ALA A 2 10.98 -3.23 -32.00
C ALA A 2 10.28 -1.93 -31.55
N VAL A 3 9.47 -1.36 -32.43
CA VAL A 3 8.42 -0.41 -32.03
C VAL A 3 7.27 -1.25 -31.47
N ILE A 4 7.00 -1.13 -30.18
CA ILE A 4 5.89 -1.84 -29.55
C ILE A 4 4.78 -0.83 -29.31
N TRP A 5 3.65 -1.02 -29.99
CA TRP A 5 2.44 -0.23 -29.78
C TRP A 5 2.64 1.28 -30.06
N GLY A 6 3.54 1.62 -30.99
CA GLY A 6 3.86 3.00 -31.36
C GLY A 6 4.87 3.68 -30.43
N LEU A 7 5.44 2.95 -29.47
CA LEU A 7 6.48 3.44 -28.55
C LEU A 7 7.85 2.91 -28.99
N ASP A 8 8.81 3.82 -29.15
CA ASP A 8 10.19 3.47 -29.52
C ASP A 8 10.99 3.07 -28.28
N LEU A 9 11.40 1.80 -28.17
CA LEU A 9 12.17 1.31 -27.04
C LEU A 9 13.51 2.07 -26.84
N HIS A 10 14.03 2.77 -27.85
CA HIS A 10 15.21 3.62 -27.72
C HIS A 10 14.99 4.84 -26.80
N ASP A 11 13.74 5.27 -26.61
CA ASP A 11 13.41 6.38 -25.71
C ASP A 11 13.46 6.01 -24.23
N ILE A 12 13.54 4.71 -23.92
CA ILE A 12 13.77 4.21 -22.57
C ILE A 12 15.25 4.42 -22.23
N GLN A 13 15.52 5.54 -21.58
CA GLN A 13 16.87 5.89 -21.13
C GLN A 13 16.88 6.09 -19.62
N TRP A 14 17.71 5.32 -18.92
CA TRP A 14 17.87 5.43 -17.47
C TRP A 14 18.41 6.81 -17.03
N SER A 15 19.09 7.53 -17.92
CA SER A 15 19.51 8.91 -17.70
C SER A 15 18.34 9.87 -17.48
N LYS A 16 17.13 9.55 -17.95
CA LYS A 16 15.91 10.35 -17.75
C LYS A 16 15.44 10.35 -16.28
N PHE A 17 15.86 9.40 -15.44
CA PHE A 17 15.59 9.44 -13.99
C PHE A 17 16.39 10.50 -13.22
N LYS A 18 17.37 11.14 -13.86
CA LYS A 18 18.13 12.20 -13.20
C LYS A 18 17.16 13.30 -12.76
N SER A 19 17.30 13.75 -11.51
CA SER A 19 16.45 14.81 -10.93
C SER A 19 16.42 16.08 -11.81
N SER A 20 17.53 16.42 -12.45
CA SER A 20 17.60 17.54 -13.41
C SER A 20 16.66 17.37 -14.62
N TYR A 21 16.47 16.14 -15.09
CA TYR A 21 15.55 15.83 -16.19
C TYR A 21 14.11 15.69 -15.72
N MET A 22 13.87 15.05 -14.57
CA MET A 22 12.52 14.84 -14.02
C MET A 22 11.87 16.12 -13.52
N PHE A 23 12.62 16.94 -12.76
CA PHE A 23 12.08 18.10 -12.05
C PHE A 23 12.60 19.45 -12.58
N GLY A 24 13.72 19.45 -13.31
CA GLY A 24 14.31 20.66 -13.91
C GLY A 24 13.84 20.94 -15.33
N ASN A 25 13.34 19.93 -16.04
CA ASN A 25 12.79 20.08 -17.39
C ASN A 25 11.43 20.81 -17.34
N LYS A 26 11.31 21.93 -18.07
CA LYS A 26 10.09 22.75 -18.19
C LYS A 26 9.41 22.62 -19.55
N ASP A 27 9.92 21.77 -20.44
CA ASP A 27 9.45 21.58 -21.82
C ASP A 27 8.00 21.05 -21.84
N TYR A 28 7.54 20.45 -20.75
CA TYR A 28 6.21 19.86 -20.64
C TYR A 28 5.38 20.48 -19.51
N HIS A 29 4.16 20.92 -19.87
CA HIS A 29 3.22 21.53 -18.93
C HIS A 29 2.85 20.54 -17.80
N LEU A 30 2.95 21.01 -16.54
CA LEU A 30 2.63 20.28 -15.30
C LEU A 30 3.45 19.01 -15.00
N ARG A 31 4.53 18.73 -15.73
CA ARG A 31 5.37 17.52 -15.53
C ARG A 31 5.84 17.35 -14.09
N ARG A 32 6.40 18.42 -13.51
CA ARG A 32 6.91 18.42 -12.13
C ARG A 32 5.80 18.08 -11.13
N THR A 33 4.64 18.71 -11.28
CA THR A 33 3.48 18.49 -10.40
C THR A 33 3.01 17.05 -10.49
N LYS A 34 2.81 16.53 -11.71
CA LYS A 34 2.40 15.14 -11.93
C LYS A 34 3.36 14.14 -11.30
N PHE A 35 4.67 14.33 -11.49
CA PHE A 35 5.66 13.42 -10.92
C PHE A 35 5.67 13.46 -9.39
N VAL A 36 5.55 14.64 -8.78
CA VAL A 36 5.43 14.74 -7.32
C VAL A 36 4.18 14.01 -6.84
N VAL A 37 3.03 14.24 -7.47
CA VAL A 37 1.75 13.59 -7.11
C VAL A 37 1.84 12.07 -7.24
N TYR A 38 2.36 11.56 -8.37
CA TYR A 38 2.54 10.13 -8.59
C TYR A 38 3.47 9.50 -7.56
N GLN A 39 4.58 10.18 -7.22
CA GLN A 39 5.52 9.68 -6.22
C GLN A 39 4.93 9.71 -4.82
N ILE A 40 4.15 10.73 -4.44
CA ILE A 40 3.41 10.74 -3.17
C ILE A 40 2.45 9.56 -3.12
N ALA A 41 1.61 9.37 -4.15
CA ALA A 41 0.66 8.26 -4.22
C ALA A 41 1.37 6.91 -4.07
N MET A 42 2.41 6.66 -4.88
CA MET A 42 3.12 5.38 -4.89
C MET A 42 3.89 5.13 -3.61
N ILE A 43 4.77 6.05 -3.21
CA ILE A 43 5.69 5.81 -2.09
C ILE A 43 4.90 5.59 -0.80
N PHE A 44 3.91 6.44 -0.53
CA PHE A 44 3.17 6.33 0.71
C PHE A 44 2.22 5.13 0.75
N CYS A 45 1.60 4.74 -0.37
CA CYS A 45 0.82 3.50 -0.41
C CYS A 45 1.71 2.25 -0.25
N VAL A 46 2.88 2.21 -0.91
CA VAL A 46 3.83 1.08 -0.79
C VAL A 46 4.45 1.01 0.61
N VAL A 47 4.75 2.14 1.24
CA VAL A 47 5.22 2.18 2.62
C VAL A 47 4.12 1.72 3.57
N SER A 48 2.87 2.17 3.36
CA SER A 48 1.73 1.70 4.16
C SER A 48 1.57 0.19 4.09
N GLU A 49 1.56 -0.36 2.87
CA GLU A 49 1.54 -1.81 2.61
C GLU A 49 2.69 -2.51 3.33
N SER A 50 3.93 -2.04 3.16
CA SER A 50 5.12 -2.72 3.66
C SER A 50 5.12 -2.78 5.19
N VAL A 51 4.75 -1.68 5.84
CA VAL A 51 4.66 -1.62 7.30
C VAL A 51 3.45 -2.41 7.81
N GLY A 52 2.32 -2.37 7.10
CA GLY A 52 1.14 -3.18 7.40
C GLY A 52 1.44 -4.68 7.30
N THR A 53 2.21 -5.09 6.29
CA THR A 53 2.66 -6.48 6.09
C THR A 53 3.61 -6.94 7.19
N ALA A 54 4.48 -6.05 7.67
CA ALA A 54 5.32 -6.34 8.83
C ALA A 54 4.47 -6.57 10.09
N ALA A 55 3.46 -5.73 10.33
CA ALA A 55 2.52 -5.93 11.44
C ALA A 55 1.72 -7.24 11.29
N LEU A 56 1.24 -7.54 10.09
CA LEU A 56 0.55 -8.78 9.76
C LEU A 56 1.42 -10.00 10.09
N SER A 57 2.68 -9.97 9.66
CA SER A 57 3.64 -11.03 9.92
C SER A 57 3.86 -11.26 11.41
N ASP A 58 3.86 -10.19 12.21
CA ASP A 58 3.98 -10.30 13.67
C ASP A 58 2.73 -10.96 14.29
N TYR A 59 1.52 -10.58 13.86
CA TYR A 59 0.28 -11.17 14.36
C TYR A 59 0.13 -12.65 13.98
N VAL A 60 0.49 -13.01 12.74
CA VAL A 60 0.48 -14.41 12.27
C VAL A 60 1.50 -15.25 13.05
N LYS A 61 2.70 -14.72 13.32
CA LYS A 61 3.71 -15.40 14.14
C LYS A 61 3.25 -15.59 15.58
N GLN A 62 2.62 -14.58 16.17
CA GLN A 62 2.04 -14.68 17.51
C GLN A 62 0.99 -15.77 17.58
N GLN A 63 0.05 -15.80 16.63
CA GLN A 63 -0.96 -16.85 16.54
C GLN A 63 -0.31 -18.22 16.45
N SER A 64 0.59 -18.44 15.48
CA SER A 64 1.26 -19.72 15.30
C SER A 64 2.08 -20.14 16.52
N THR A 65 2.68 -19.21 17.25
CA THR A 65 3.47 -19.52 18.45
C THR A 65 2.57 -19.97 19.59
N ILE A 66 1.52 -19.21 19.88
CA ILE A 66 0.59 -19.51 20.98
C ILE A 66 -0.15 -20.82 20.73
N GLU A 67 -0.66 -21.03 19.52
CA GLU A 67 -1.37 -22.26 19.14
C GLU A 67 -0.45 -23.48 19.09
N SER A 68 0.88 -23.29 18.91
CA SER A 68 1.85 -24.40 18.97
C SER A 68 2.26 -24.78 20.40
N LEU A 69 2.22 -23.83 21.33
CA LEU A 69 2.64 -24.03 22.73
C LEU A 69 1.49 -24.54 23.61
N HIS A 70 0.25 -24.18 23.27
CA HIS A 70 -0.93 -24.45 24.07
C HIS A 70 -2.00 -25.13 23.23
N SER A 71 -2.28 -26.41 23.50
CA SER A 71 -3.23 -27.21 22.71
C SER A 71 -4.67 -26.72 22.77
N SER A 72 -5.02 -25.96 23.83
CA SER A 72 -6.35 -25.37 24.00
C SER A 72 -6.44 -23.90 23.57
N ALA A 73 -5.32 -23.27 23.14
CA ALA A 73 -5.32 -21.86 22.78
C ALA A 73 -5.66 -21.66 21.29
N SER A 74 -6.49 -20.68 21.00
CA SER A 74 -6.79 -20.18 19.65
C SER A 74 -6.71 -18.66 19.64
N VAL A 75 -6.02 -18.09 18.64
CA VAL A 75 -5.85 -16.64 18.53
C VAL A 75 -6.69 -16.12 17.38
N HIS A 76 -7.58 -15.18 17.70
CA HIS A 76 -8.47 -14.55 16.73
C HIS A 76 -7.96 -13.16 16.40
N ASN A 77 -7.50 -13.00 15.16
CA ASN A 77 -6.97 -11.75 14.59
C ASN A 77 -7.43 -11.56 13.13
N ASP A 78 -8.50 -12.25 12.73
CA ASP A 78 -8.97 -12.37 11.35
C ASP A 78 -9.32 -11.02 10.72
N ASP A 79 -9.81 -10.07 11.54
CA ASP A 79 -10.12 -8.71 11.13
C ASP A 79 -8.86 -7.95 10.70
N PHE A 80 -7.78 -8.02 11.48
CA PHE A 80 -6.49 -7.42 11.11
C PHE A 80 -5.86 -8.12 9.91
N VAL A 81 -5.90 -9.46 9.87
CA VAL A 81 -5.37 -10.25 8.75
C VAL A 81 -6.07 -9.89 7.45
N GLY A 82 -7.40 -9.77 7.49
CA GLY A 82 -8.21 -9.40 6.33
C GLY A 82 -7.88 -8.02 5.79
N ILE A 83 -7.86 -7.00 6.67
CA ILE A 83 -7.59 -5.63 6.22
C ILE A 83 -6.14 -5.38 5.81
N ALA A 84 -5.18 -6.00 6.49
CA ALA A 84 -3.77 -5.91 6.09
C ALA A 84 -3.55 -6.56 4.71
N SER A 85 -4.24 -7.67 4.42
CA SER A 85 -4.20 -8.31 3.10
C SER A 85 -4.84 -7.44 2.02
N TYR A 86 -5.93 -6.74 2.34
CA TYR A 86 -6.54 -5.78 1.43
C TYR A 86 -5.63 -4.58 1.16
N ASN A 87 -4.96 -4.05 2.18
CA ASN A 87 -3.97 -2.97 2.03
C ASN A 87 -2.82 -3.38 1.08
N ILE A 88 -2.29 -4.60 1.20
CA ILE A 88 -1.30 -5.13 0.25
C ILE A 88 -1.82 -5.07 -1.19
N PHE A 89 -3.03 -5.57 -1.42
CA PHE A 89 -3.63 -5.54 -2.75
C PHE A 89 -3.75 -4.10 -3.29
N VAL A 90 -4.23 -3.18 -2.47
CA VAL A 90 -4.40 -1.77 -2.84
C VAL A 90 -3.06 -1.08 -3.10
N GLY A 91 -2.04 -1.31 -2.28
CA GLY A 91 -0.68 -0.82 -2.46
C GLY A 91 -0.11 -1.22 -3.83
N ILE A 92 -0.19 -2.50 -4.17
CA ILE A 92 0.25 -3.04 -5.47
C ILE A 92 -0.57 -2.44 -6.62
N ALA A 93 -1.89 -2.30 -6.47
CA ALA A 93 -2.76 -1.73 -7.50
C ALA A 93 -2.40 -0.26 -7.79
N VAL A 94 -2.21 0.56 -6.75
CA VAL A 94 -1.77 1.96 -6.87
C VAL A 94 -0.39 2.03 -7.52
N ALA A 95 0.57 1.24 -7.06
CA ALA A 95 1.92 1.19 -7.63
C ALA A 95 1.91 0.79 -9.11
N THR A 96 1.05 -0.14 -9.50
CA THR A 96 0.92 -0.57 -10.90
C THR A 96 0.36 0.55 -11.77
N ILE A 97 -0.74 1.18 -11.36
CA ILE A 97 -1.41 2.22 -12.18
C ILE A 97 -0.58 3.51 -12.20
N PHE A 98 -0.25 4.07 -11.04
CA PHE A 98 0.47 5.33 -10.96
C PHE A 98 1.96 5.18 -11.32
N GLY A 99 2.56 4.02 -11.06
CA GLY A 99 3.93 3.71 -11.49
C GLY A 99 4.02 3.56 -12.99
N ALA A 100 3.11 2.82 -13.62
CA ALA A 100 3.08 2.76 -15.06
C ALA A 100 2.85 4.16 -15.67
N ALA A 101 1.89 4.94 -15.16
CA ALA A 101 1.67 6.32 -15.62
C ALA A 101 2.94 7.18 -15.49
N PHE A 102 3.65 7.07 -14.36
CA PHE A 102 4.92 7.74 -14.14
C PHE A 102 5.99 7.33 -15.17
N PHE A 103 6.21 6.03 -15.40
CA PHE A 103 7.20 5.57 -16.37
C PHE A 103 6.86 5.98 -17.80
N PHE A 104 5.58 5.91 -18.18
CA PHE A 104 5.18 6.33 -19.51
C PHE A 104 5.36 7.84 -19.72
N ASP A 105 4.98 8.68 -18.76
CA ASP A 105 5.19 10.13 -18.84
C ASP A 105 6.69 10.50 -18.73
N LEU A 106 7.52 9.62 -18.15
CA LEU A 106 8.97 9.79 -18.08
C LEU A 106 9.66 9.47 -19.40
N PHE A 107 9.40 8.29 -19.97
CA PHE A 107 10.08 7.80 -21.16
C PHE A 107 9.47 8.36 -22.44
N PHE A 108 8.14 8.47 -22.51
CA PHE A 108 7.36 8.77 -23.70
C PHE A 108 6.43 9.98 -23.51
N PRO A 109 6.95 11.18 -23.19
CA PRO A 109 6.13 12.34 -22.90
C PRO A 109 5.27 12.81 -24.08
N GLU A 110 5.69 12.54 -25.32
CA GLU A 110 5.02 12.97 -26.56
C GLU A 110 4.10 11.90 -27.17
N ARG A 111 3.87 10.79 -26.45
CA ARG A 111 3.05 9.69 -26.97
C ARG A 111 1.64 10.17 -27.33
N TYR A 112 1.19 9.77 -28.51
CA TYR A 112 -0.21 9.93 -28.88
C TYR A 112 -1.05 8.87 -28.17
N GLU A 113 -1.87 9.30 -27.20
CA GLU A 113 -2.85 8.41 -26.57
C GLU A 113 -4.22 8.51 -27.26
N PRO A 114 -4.69 7.42 -27.91
CA PRO A 114 -6.04 7.38 -28.44
C PRO A 114 -7.07 7.46 -27.31
N ARG A 115 -8.28 7.92 -27.65
CA ARG A 115 -9.28 8.33 -26.65
C ARG A 115 -9.70 7.19 -25.71
N ASN A 116 -9.75 5.96 -26.20
CA ASN A 116 -10.02 4.75 -25.42
C ASN A 116 -8.96 4.50 -24.33
N ILE A 117 -7.67 4.59 -24.64
CA ILE A 117 -6.58 4.39 -23.68
C ILE A 117 -6.61 5.48 -22.61
N ARG A 118 -6.88 6.72 -23.00
CA ARG A 118 -7.01 7.84 -22.06
C ARG A 118 -8.17 7.64 -21.08
N TRP A 119 -9.29 7.08 -21.55
CA TRP A 119 -10.40 6.70 -20.68
C TRP A 119 -10.06 5.54 -19.77
N ALA A 120 -9.34 4.52 -20.27
CA ALA A 120 -8.87 3.40 -19.45
C ALA A 120 -8.01 3.90 -18.29
N TRP A 121 -7.02 4.77 -18.54
CA TRP A 121 -6.22 5.40 -17.47
C TRP A 121 -7.07 6.15 -16.45
N ARG A 122 -8.04 6.92 -16.91
CA ARG A 122 -8.93 7.70 -16.02
C ARG A 122 -9.82 6.80 -15.16
N ILE A 123 -10.37 5.75 -15.74
CA ILE A 123 -11.23 4.79 -15.02
C ILE A 123 -10.37 4.00 -14.03
N SER A 124 -9.22 3.48 -14.46
CA SER A 124 -8.30 2.76 -13.57
C SER A 124 -7.84 3.63 -12.41
N ALA A 125 -7.45 4.89 -12.66
CA ALA A 125 -7.10 5.84 -11.62
C ALA A 125 -8.26 6.06 -10.64
N LEU A 126 -9.48 6.28 -11.14
CA LEU A 126 -10.66 6.45 -10.29
C LEU A 126 -10.97 5.22 -9.45
N VAL A 127 -10.88 4.02 -10.04
CA VAL A 127 -11.09 2.76 -9.33
C VAL A 127 -10.06 2.59 -8.22
N VAL A 128 -8.76 2.74 -8.50
CA VAL A 128 -7.73 2.59 -7.45
C VAL A 128 -7.86 3.66 -6.38
N THR A 129 -8.24 4.90 -6.70
CA THR A 129 -8.51 5.94 -5.69
C THR A 129 -9.68 5.55 -4.76
N ILE A 130 -10.76 4.99 -5.30
CA ILE A 130 -11.88 4.49 -4.48
C ILE A 130 -11.42 3.33 -3.60
N MET A 131 -10.62 2.43 -4.14
CA MET A 131 -10.06 1.30 -3.38
C MET A 131 -9.15 1.78 -2.25
N THR A 132 -8.28 2.76 -2.50
CA THR A 132 -7.43 3.38 -1.49
C THR A 132 -8.24 4.13 -0.43
N LEU A 133 -9.33 4.78 -0.81
CA LEU A 133 -10.24 5.40 0.16
C LEU A 133 -10.90 4.35 1.05
N ALA A 134 -11.41 3.27 0.45
CA ALA A 134 -12.02 2.17 1.20
C ALA A 134 -11.01 1.51 2.15
N ASP A 135 -9.77 1.32 1.69
CA ASP A 135 -8.68 0.78 2.50
C ASP A 135 -8.32 1.71 3.65
N ALA A 136 -8.09 3.00 3.38
CA ALA A 136 -7.78 3.98 4.40
C ALA A 136 -8.85 4.03 5.50
N LEU A 137 -10.13 4.00 5.11
CA LEU A 137 -11.24 3.99 6.07
C LEU A 137 -11.30 2.68 6.86
N ALA A 138 -11.30 1.53 6.20
CA ALA A 138 -11.43 0.24 6.85
C ALA A 138 -10.23 -0.09 7.74
N LEU A 139 -9.00 0.20 7.29
CA LEU A 139 -7.78 0.07 8.07
C LEU A 139 -7.80 0.99 9.28
N THR A 140 -8.28 2.23 9.13
CA THR A 140 -8.44 3.14 10.28
C THR A 140 -9.42 2.58 11.32
N VAL A 141 -10.59 2.11 10.88
CA VAL A 141 -11.60 1.55 11.79
C VAL A 141 -11.05 0.34 12.52
N ILE A 142 -10.51 -0.65 11.80
CA ILE A 142 -10.01 -1.89 12.40
C ILE A 142 -8.84 -1.61 13.33
N VAL A 143 -7.87 -0.77 12.94
CA VAL A 143 -6.73 -0.45 13.82
C VAL A 143 -7.19 0.35 15.05
N ALA A 144 -8.17 1.23 14.93
CA ALA A 144 -8.63 2.06 16.04
C ALA A 144 -9.51 1.31 17.04
N THR A 145 -10.41 0.45 16.55
CA THR A 145 -11.44 -0.22 17.38
C THR A 145 -11.19 -1.71 17.59
N GLY A 146 -10.44 -2.35 16.72
CA GLY A 146 -10.20 -3.79 16.74
C GLY A 146 -9.17 -4.22 17.78
N ASN A 147 -9.27 -5.48 18.17
CA ASN A 147 -8.34 -6.14 19.06
C ASN A 147 -8.29 -7.64 18.76
N ALA A 148 -7.09 -8.20 18.76
CA ALA A 148 -6.91 -9.63 18.82
C ALA A 148 -7.36 -10.15 20.19
N TRP A 149 -7.90 -11.36 20.23
CA TRP A 149 -8.25 -12.02 21.47
C TRP A 149 -7.85 -13.50 21.42
N ILE A 150 -7.58 -14.05 22.59
CA ILE A 150 -7.07 -15.42 22.75
C ILE A 150 -8.14 -16.20 23.51
N ALA A 151 -8.66 -17.26 22.91
CA ALA A 151 -9.51 -18.23 23.59
C ALA A 151 -8.62 -19.37 24.08
N ALA A 152 -8.57 -19.59 25.40
CA ALA A 152 -7.79 -20.67 26.00
C ALA A 152 -8.44 -21.14 27.31
N ASP A 153 -8.17 -22.39 27.71
CA ASP A 153 -8.58 -22.94 29.00
C ASP A 153 -7.88 -22.22 30.18
N SER A 154 -8.42 -22.32 31.40
CA SER A 154 -7.97 -21.52 32.54
C SER A 154 -6.48 -21.66 32.92
N GLU A 155 -5.86 -22.80 32.59
CA GLU A 155 -4.45 -23.07 32.86
C GLU A 155 -3.55 -22.43 31.79
N ASP A 156 -3.83 -22.70 30.52
CA ASP A 156 -3.12 -22.09 29.38
C ASP A 156 -3.31 -20.56 29.35
N ALA A 157 -4.49 -20.05 29.67
CA ALA A 157 -4.75 -18.62 29.79
C ALA A 157 -3.87 -17.96 30.87
N ARG A 158 -3.59 -18.66 31.99
CA ARG A 158 -2.66 -18.16 33.02
C ARG A 158 -1.21 -18.16 32.56
N LEU A 159 -0.79 -19.17 31.79
CA LEU A 159 0.55 -19.27 31.25
C LEU A 159 0.79 -18.19 30.19
N ILE A 160 -0.15 -18.03 29.25
CA ILE A 160 -0.13 -16.98 28.21
C ILE A 160 -0.13 -15.58 28.83
N ALA A 161 -0.86 -15.35 29.92
CA ALA A 161 -0.83 -14.07 30.64
C ALA A 161 0.51 -13.76 31.31
N GLN A 162 1.35 -14.77 31.58
CA GLN A 162 2.72 -14.58 32.07
C GLN A 162 3.72 -14.37 30.93
N GLU A 163 3.37 -14.79 29.71
CA GLU A 163 4.18 -14.51 28.53
C GLU A 163 4.08 -13.04 28.13
N ARG A 164 5.21 -12.47 27.69
CA ARG A 164 5.23 -11.10 27.17
C ARG A 164 4.65 -11.10 25.74
N ILE A 165 3.34 -10.97 25.64
CA ILE A 165 2.60 -10.95 24.38
C ILE A 165 3.11 -9.81 23.47
N ASN A 166 3.61 -10.16 22.30
CA ASN A 166 4.06 -9.24 21.25
C ASN A 166 3.67 -9.83 19.88
N PRO A 167 3.01 -9.08 18.98
CA PRO A 167 2.56 -7.68 19.08
C PRO A 167 1.40 -7.46 20.09
N PRO A 168 1.09 -6.20 20.47
CA PRO A 168 -0.04 -5.92 21.36
C PRO A 168 -1.36 -6.42 20.80
N LEU A 169 -2.22 -6.98 21.66
CA LEU A 169 -3.55 -7.46 21.26
C LEU A 169 -4.43 -6.33 20.73
N VAL A 170 -4.37 -5.15 21.34
CA VAL A 170 -5.08 -3.97 20.85
C VAL A 170 -4.29 -3.35 19.70
N TYR A 171 -4.86 -3.31 18.49
CA TYR A 171 -4.15 -2.93 17.27
C TYR A 171 -3.58 -1.50 17.29
N ARG A 172 -4.29 -0.54 17.90
CA ARG A 172 -3.81 0.85 18.03
C ARG A 172 -2.52 1.01 18.84
N HIS A 173 -2.15 0.01 19.66
CA HIS A 173 -0.89 0.03 20.39
C HIS A 173 0.28 -0.51 19.56
N ASN A 174 0.00 -1.12 18.41
CA ASN A 174 1.02 -1.53 17.46
C ASN A 174 1.43 -0.33 16.59
N GLY A 175 2.62 0.22 16.85
CA GLY A 175 3.15 1.37 16.12
C GLY A 175 3.27 1.15 14.61
N ARG A 176 3.46 -0.11 14.16
CA ARG A 176 3.48 -0.44 12.72
C ARG A 176 2.08 -0.33 12.11
N ALA A 177 1.06 -0.84 12.79
CA ALA A 177 -0.33 -0.71 12.34
C ALA A 177 -0.75 0.76 12.23
N VAL A 178 -0.42 1.58 13.24
CA VAL A 178 -0.71 3.02 13.22
C VAL A 178 0.06 3.75 12.11
N ALA A 179 1.35 3.45 11.92
CA ALA A 179 2.14 4.03 10.84
C ALA A 179 1.55 3.68 9.46
N SER A 180 1.12 2.42 9.27
CA SER A 180 0.45 1.98 8.05
C SER A 180 -0.81 2.82 7.75
N VAL A 181 -1.66 3.08 8.76
CA VAL A 181 -2.83 3.96 8.65
C VAL A 181 -2.43 5.38 8.22
N VAL A 182 -1.43 5.98 8.88
CA VAL A 182 -1.00 7.36 8.55
C VAL A 182 -0.53 7.45 7.10
N PHE A 183 0.27 6.48 6.65
CA PHE A 183 0.82 6.49 5.30
C PHE A 183 -0.25 6.27 4.22
N VAL A 184 -1.26 5.42 4.43
CA VAL A 184 -2.32 5.24 3.43
C VAL A 184 -3.15 6.51 3.26
N TRP A 185 -3.38 7.28 4.33
CA TRP A 185 -4.06 8.58 4.23
C TRP A 185 -3.25 9.61 3.42
N ILE A 186 -1.93 9.65 3.61
CA ILE A 186 -1.07 10.54 2.82
C ILE A 186 -1.03 10.07 1.35
N GLY A 187 -0.96 8.75 1.12
CA GLY A 187 -1.03 8.16 -0.21
C GLY A 187 -2.35 8.46 -0.94
N LEU A 188 -3.47 8.39 -0.21
CA LEU A 188 -4.80 8.75 -0.71
C LEU A 188 -4.83 10.19 -1.23
N CYS A 189 -4.27 11.15 -0.50
CA CYS A 189 -4.15 12.53 -0.97
C CYS A 189 -3.41 12.62 -2.31
N GLY A 190 -2.34 11.83 -2.49
CA GLY A 190 -1.65 11.70 -3.76
C GLY A 190 -2.51 11.10 -4.88
N THR A 191 -3.38 10.14 -4.56
CA THR A 191 -4.26 9.52 -5.57
C THR A 191 -5.41 10.45 -6.01
N ILE A 192 -5.82 11.39 -5.15
CA ILE A 192 -6.88 12.37 -5.44
C ILE A 192 -6.33 13.61 -6.16
N ALA A 193 -5.12 14.03 -5.78
CA ALA A 193 -4.48 15.20 -6.36
C ALA A 193 -4.26 15.01 -7.88
N ARG A 194 -4.50 16.08 -8.64
CA ARG A 194 -4.32 16.15 -10.10
C ARG A 194 -3.38 17.27 -10.47
#